data_AF-A0A9D9K6F3-F1
#
_entry.id   AF-A0A9D9K6F3-F1
#
_cell.length_a   1.000
_cell.length_b   1.000
_cell.length_c   1.000
_cell.angle_alpha   90.00
_cell.angle_beta   90.00
_cell.angle_gamma   90.00
#
_symmetry.space_group_name_H-M   'P 1'
#
loop_
_entity.id
_entity.type
_entity.pdbx_description
1 polymer ?
#
loop_
_entity_poly.entity_id
_entity_poly.type
_entity_poly.pdbx_seq_one_letter_code
_entity_poly.pdbx_strand_id
1 'polypeptide(L)'
;MTTITVKVNGETRSCIEGMLLPEFLTQIGLNLRLIAVEYNGEILHRQYWDSTQMQAGDRLEIVTIVGGGSFLVKHEASCVLRTSD
;
A
#
# COMPACT_ATOMS: atom_id res chain seq x y z
N MET A 1 -23.47 1.30 -1.54
CA MET A 1 -22.04 0.97 -1.42
C MET A 1 -21.69 1.12 0.05
N THR A 2 -21.27 0.04 0.70
CA THR A 2 -20.84 0.08 2.10
C THR A 2 -19.40 0.53 2.15
N THR A 3 -19.07 1.43 3.07
CA THR A 3 -17.69 1.85 3.32
C THR A 3 -17.15 1.05 4.49
N ILE A 4 -15.99 0.43 4.31
CA ILE A 4 -15.27 -0.33 5.32
C ILE A 4 -14.01 0.41 5.74
N THR A 5 -13.53 0.08 6.93
CA THR A 5 -12.30 0.64 7.50
C THR A 5 -11.18 -0.38 7.41
N VAL A 6 -10.05 0.04 6.86
CA VAL A 6 -8.83 -0.78 6.70
C VAL A 6 -7.63 -0.03 7.25
N LYS A 7 -6.57 -0.74 7.63
CA LYS A 7 -5.30 -0.13 8.04
C LYS A 7 -4.28 -0.29 6.93
N VAL A 8 -3.64 0.80 6.55
CA VAL A 8 -2.60 0.83 5.51
C VAL A 8 -1.37 1.51 6.08
N ASN A 9 -0.25 0.79 6.19
CA ASN A 9 0.99 1.30 6.79
C ASN A 9 0.80 1.88 8.21
N GLY A 10 -0.15 1.34 8.97
CA GLY A 10 -0.55 1.85 10.29
C GLY A 10 -1.62 2.96 10.28
N GLU A 11 -1.92 3.57 9.13
CA GLU A 11 -2.96 4.59 8.99
C GLU A 11 -4.33 3.99 8.72
N THR A 12 -5.37 4.49 9.38
CA THR A 12 -6.75 4.09 9.13
C THR A 12 -7.28 4.76 7.86
N ARG A 13 -7.74 3.98 6.88
CA ARG A 13 -8.33 4.45 5.62
C ARG A 13 -9.70 3.82 5.39
N SER A 14 -10.54 4.53 4.66
CA SER A 14 -11.85 4.06 4.21
C SER A 14 -11.80 3.63 2.75
N CYS A 15 -12.43 2.51 2.44
CA CYS A 15 -12.62 2.03 1.06
C CYS A 15 -13.99 1.36 0.90
N ILE A 16 -14.36 1.08 -0.34
CA ILE A 16 -15.62 0.40 -0.64
C ILE A 16 -15.47 -1.09 -0.30
N GLU A 17 -16.46 -1.64 0.38
CA GLU A 17 -16.52 -3.08 0.66
C GLU A 17 -16.46 -3.90 -0.63
N GLY A 18 -15.57 -4.90 -0.68
CA GLY A 18 -15.41 -5.74 -1.86
C GLY A 18 -14.61 -5.11 -3.00
N MET A 19 -14.05 -3.90 -2.82
CA MET A 19 -13.12 -3.29 -3.77
C MET A 19 -11.90 -4.20 -3.96
N LEU A 20 -11.41 -4.31 -5.20
CA LEU A 20 -10.21 -5.10 -5.45
C LEU A 20 -8.97 -4.37 -4.93
N LEU A 21 -8.03 -5.13 -4.37
CA LEU A 21 -6.76 -4.60 -3.86
C LEU A 21 -6.04 -3.67 -4.86
N PRO A 22 -5.80 -4.05 -6.13
CA PRO A 22 -5.09 -3.18 -7.07
C PRO A 22 -5.85 -1.89 -7.41
N GLU A 23 -7.18 -1.91 -7.39
CA GLU A 23 -8.01 -0.70 -7.55
C GLU A 23 -7.81 0.25 -6.37
N PHE A 24 -7.86 -0.27 -5.15
CA PHE A 24 -7.63 0.50 -3.93
C PHE A 24 -6.22 1.13 -3.92
N LEU A 25 -5.19 0.33 -4.23
CA LEU A 25 -3.79 0.79 -4.29
C LEU A 25 -3.59 1.89 -5.35
N THR A 26 -4.27 1.76 -6.50
CA THR A 26 -4.25 2.79 -7.55
C THR A 26 -4.99 4.05 -7.11
N GLN A 27 -6.13 3.92 -6.42
CA GLN A 27 -6.91 5.04 -5.90
C GLN A 27 -6.11 5.88 -4.89
N ILE A 28 -5.27 5.25 -4.09
CA ILE A 28 -4.38 5.96 -3.15
C ILE A 28 -3.07 6.47 -3.81
N GLY A 29 -2.95 6.37 -5.14
CA GLY A 29 -1.87 6.96 -5.93
C GLY A 29 -0.57 6.14 -6.00
N LEU A 30 -0.62 4.84 -5.67
CA LEU A 30 0.58 3.99 -5.70
C LEU A 30 0.80 3.35 -7.07
N ASN A 31 2.07 3.23 -7.44
CA ASN A 31 2.46 2.49 -8.63
C ASN A 31 2.61 1.00 -8.31
N LEU A 32 1.63 0.20 -8.75
CA LEU A 32 1.57 -1.24 -8.52
C LEU A 32 2.86 -1.98 -8.89
N ARG A 33 3.63 -1.48 -9.87
CA ARG A 33 4.88 -2.13 -10.34
C ARG A 33 6.04 -1.95 -9.35
N LEU A 34 6.04 -0.86 -8.60
CA LEU A 34 7.12 -0.47 -7.70
C LEU A 34 6.82 -0.77 -6.24
N ILE A 35 5.79 -1.57 -5.94
CA ILE A 35 5.41 -1.88 -4.56
C ILE A 35 5.34 -3.38 -4.31
N ALA A 36 5.57 -3.76 -3.05
CA ALA A 36 5.20 -5.05 -2.48
C ALA A 36 4.19 -4.82 -1.35
N VAL A 37 3.28 -5.78 -1.18
CA VAL A 37 2.17 -5.70 -0.23
C VAL A 37 2.23 -6.90 0.70
N GLU A 38 2.25 -6.63 1.99
CA GLU A 38 1.92 -7.59 3.03
C GLU A 38 0.44 -7.39 3.38
N TYR A 39 -0.32 -8.48 3.36
CA TYR A 39 -1.75 -8.49 3.64
C TYR A 39 -2.00 -9.34 4.89
N ASN A 40 -2.54 -8.70 5.93
CA ASN A 40 -2.86 -9.32 7.23
C ASN A 40 -1.69 -10.06 7.91
N GLY A 41 -0.45 -9.70 7.61
CA GLY A 41 0.76 -10.30 8.18
C GLY A 41 1.51 -11.25 7.25
N GLU A 42 1.01 -11.48 6.03
CA GLU A 42 1.63 -12.36 5.04
C GLU A 42 1.92 -11.62 3.74
N ILE A 43 3.08 -11.89 3.11
CA ILE A 43 3.43 -11.29 1.82
C ILE A 43 2.48 -11.80 0.75
N LEU A 44 1.69 -10.89 0.17
CA LEU A 44 0.71 -11.23 -0.85
C LEU A 44 1.35 -11.18 -2.23
N HIS A 45 1.54 -12.36 -2.82
CA HIS A 45 2.06 -12.46 -4.19
C HIS A 45 1.13 -11.79 -5.21
N ARG A 46 1.73 -11.12 -6.20
CA ARG A 46 1.01 -10.33 -7.21
C ARG A 46 -0.07 -11.11 -7.97
N GLN A 47 0.10 -12.42 -8.14
CA GLN A 47 -0.90 -13.28 -8.79
C GLN A 47 -2.26 -13.33 -8.07
N TYR A 48 -2.29 -13.01 -6.76
CA TYR A 48 -3.52 -13.02 -5.97
C TYR A 48 -4.17 -11.65 -5.85
N TRP A 49 -3.54 -10.59 -6.36
CA TRP A 49 -4.04 -9.22 -6.17
C TRP A 49 -5.39 -9.03 -6.84
N ASP A 50 -5.56 -9.53 -8.06
CA ASP A 50 -6.80 -9.39 -8.84
C ASP A 50 -7.96 -10.24 -8.30
N SER A 51 -7.69 -11.16 -7.37
CA SER A 51 -8.69 -11.95 -6.65
C SER A 51 -8.91 -11.50 -5.20
N THR A 52 -8.10 -10.57 -4.70
CA THR A 52 -8.15 -10.12 -3.31
C THR A 52 -9.12 -8.95 -3.18
N GLN A 53 -10.21 -9.19 -2.45
CA GLN A 53 -11.21 -8.17 -2.14
C GLN A 53 -10.96 -7.62 -0.74
N MET A 54 -11.03 -6.28 -0.62
CA MET A 54 -10.86 -5.58 0.64
C MET A 54 -12.05 -5.82 1.57
N GLN A 55 -11.75 -6.18 2.82
CA GLN A 55 -12.72 -6.45 3.88
C GLN A 55 -12.48 -5.54 5.10
N ALA A 56 -13.52 -5.35 5.90
CA ALA A 56 -13.42 -4.53 7.10
C ALA A 56 -12.41 -5.10 8.09
N GLY A 57 -11.51 -4.26 8.58
CA GLY A 57 -10.47 -4.63 9.54
C GLY A 57 -9.17 -5.15 8.92
N ASP A 58 -9.09 -5.24 7.59
CA ASP A 58 -7.87 -5.64 6.90
C ASP A 58 -6.69 -4.72 7.20
N ARG A 59 -5.50 -5.31 7.21
CA ARG A 59 -4.23 -4.63 7.43
C ARG A 59 -3.32 -4.83 6.23
N LEU A 60 -2.80 -3.74 5.70
CA LEU A 60 -1.90 -3.73 4.55
C LEU A 60 -0.62 -2.99 4.93
N GLU A 61 0.52 -3.63 4.75
CA GLU A 61 1.82 -2.96 4.78
C GLU A 61 2.34 -2.88 3.35
N ILE A 62 2.56 -1.66 2.88
CA ILE A 62 2.96 -1.37 1.51
C ILE A 62 4.36 -0.78 1.53
N VAL A 63 5.29 -1.47 0.90
CA VAL A 63 6.67 -1.04 0.76
C VAL A 63 6.98 -0.74 -0.70
N THR A 64 7.62 0.41 -0.95
CA THR A 64 8.04 0.81 -2.29
C THR A 64 9.46 0.34 -2.57
N ILE A 65 9.65 -0.32 -3.71
CA ILE A 65 10.95 -0.73 -4.23
C ILE A 65 11.55 0.46 -4.96
N VAL A 66 12.56 1.10 -4.37
CA VAL A 66 13.35 2.15 -5.02
C VAL A 66 14.59 1.54 -5.68
N GLY A 67 14.73 1.73 -6.99
CA GLY A 67 15.90 1.28 -7.75
C GLY A 67 17.06 2.27 -7.57
N GLY A 68 17.97 1.96 -6.65
CA GLY A 68 19.16 2.75 -6.36
C GLY A 68 19.54 2.53 -4.91
N GLY A 69 20.70 1.92 -4.66
CA GLY A 69 21.10 1.44 -3.35
C GLY A 69 21.09 2.53 -2.28
N SER A 70 19.97 2.67 -1.57
CA SER A 70 19.78 3.29 -0.25
C SER A 70 18.28 3.24 0.05
N PHE A 71 17.92 2.43 1.03
CA PHE A 71 16.55 2.16 1.46
C PHE A 71 15.84 3.43 1.95
N LEU A 72 14.57 3.66 1.58
CA LEU A 72 13.68 4.58 2.29
C LEU A 72 12.23 4.08 2.29
N VAL A 73 11.73 3.81 3.49
CA VAL A 73 10.33 3.67 3.94
C VAL A 73 10.28 4.58 5.18
N LYS A 74 9.34 5.48 5.45
CA LYS A 74 7.87 5.54 5.29
C LYS A 74 7.45 7.02 5.31
N HIS A 75 6.24 7.31 4.83
CA HIS A 75 5.56 8.61 4.89
C HIS A 75 5.56 9.22 6.30
N GLU A 76 6.11 10.43 6.45
CA GLU A 76 5.59 11.59 7.20
C GLU A 76 6.47 12.80 6.81
N ALA A 77 5.92 14.00 6.89
CA ALA A 77 6.45 15.22 6.28
C ALA A 77 7.97 15.48 6.49
N SER A 78 8.60 16.03 5.44
CA SER A 78 10.02 16.46 5.36
C SER A 78 11.01 15.44 4.79
N CYS A 79 10.85 15.13 3.50
CA CYS A 79 11.96 14.68 2.67
C CYS A 79 12.83 15.91 2.34
N VAL A 80 13.85 16.21 3.16
CA VAL A 80 14.93 17.09 2.71
C VAL A 80 15.88 16.23 1.89
N LEU A 81 15.75 16.32 0.57
CA LEU A 81 16.81 15.93 -0.35
C LEU A 81 18.01 16.83 -0.07
N ARG A 82 19.01 16.34 0.66
CA ARG A 82 20.36 16.92 0.61
C ARG A 82 21.06 16.33 -0.60
N THR A 83 21.02 17.05 -1.71
CA THR A 83 22.01 16.88 -2.77
C THR A 83 23.32 17.49 -2.27
N SER A 84 24.37 16.69 -2.21
CA SER A 84 25.74 17.19 -2.15
C SER A 84 26.20 17.45 -3.57
N ASP A 85 26.31 18.73 -3.93
CA ASP A 85 27.39 19.27 -4.78
C ASP A 85 27.66 20.70 -4.31
#